data_AF-A0AAQ2T252-F1
#
_entry.id   AF-A0AAQ2T252-F1
#
_cell.length_a   1.000
_cell.length_b   1.000
_cell.length_c   1.000
_cell.angle_alpha   90.00
_cell.angle_beta   90.00
_cell.angle_gamma   90.00
#
_symmetry.space_group_name_H-M   'P 1'
#
loop_
_entity.id
_entity.type
_entity.pdbx_description
1 polymer ?
#
loop_
_entity_poly.entity_id
_entity_poly.type
_entity_poly.pdbx_seq_one_letter_code
_entity_poly.pdbx_strand_id
1 'polypeptide(L)'
;MTIKPTLSHTALTVAMTALLLVGCNQDNKTNNKKTDSTATATDQTQETSTEPVDNTPAQNDDPNHQPDVALALQNNLNKSGLNAQVQSVVPTDMPEMYWATLDGVSPFFVDKTGTYVIQGAVMKLGDGRPVDISGAMMSKAVVSELQAVDKSEMIIFPAKGETKASIYVFSDPTCHYCQLLHKEIDQTNAAGIEVRYLAWPRGESMIGLTESVWCSSDRQTALSNAKQGKDVTAPSCDNPVRKHMVLGHKLGVSGTPAIFAENGKQLGGYLPSAELAKEAIANR
;
A
#
# COMPACT_ATOMS: atom_id res chain seq x y z
N MET A 1 -64.14 -15.26 11.12
CA MET A 1 -63.31 -15.52 12.31
C MET A 1 -61.93 -14.93 12.01
N THR A 2 -61.64 -13.81 12.64
CA THR A 2 -60.56 -12.87 12.29
C THR A 2 -59.27 -13.32 12.96
N ILE A 3 -58.20 -13.59 12.20
CA ILE A 3 -56.88 -13.95 12.75
C ILE A 3 -55.97 -12.70 12.64
N LYS A 4 -55.65 -12.11 13.79
CA LYS A 4 -54.64 -11.05 13.94
C LYS A 4 -53.22 -11.67 13.91
N PRO A 5 -52.21 -10.99 13.35
CA PRO A 5 -50.82 -11.29 13.63
C PRO A 5 -50.28 -10.43 14.79
N THR A 6 -49.59 -11.07 15.74
CA THR A 6 -48.82 -10.43 16.81
C THR A 6 -47.39 -10.16 16.34
N LEU A 7 -47.01 -8.87 16.30
CA LEU A 7 -45.65 -8.39 16.09
C LEU A 7 -44.85 -8.49 17.42
N SER A 8 -43.70 -9.15 17.38
CA SER A 8 -42.71 -9.14 18.46
C SER A 8 -41.61 -8.15 18.10
N HIS A 9 -41.49 -7.07 18.87
CA HIS A 9 -40.40 -6.10 18.77
C HIS A 9 -39.21 -6.57 19.60
N THR A 10 -38.09 -6.89 18.95
CA THR A 10 -36.79 -7.03 19.60
C THR A 10 -36.09 -5.67 19.55
N ALA A 11 -35.94 -5.03 20.72
CA ALA A 11 -35.19 -3.78 20.86
C ALA A 11 -33.68 -4.07 20.82
N LEU A 12 -32.98 -3.43 19.89
CA LEU A 12 -31.53 -3.47 19.76
C LEU A 12 -30.95 -2.29 20.54
N THR A 13 -30.37 -2.55 21.72
CA THR A 13 -29.70 -1.54 22.54
C THR A 13 -28.31 -1.26 21.98
N VAL A 14 -28.09 -0.03 21.50
CA VAL A 14 -26.77 0.48 21.11
C VAL A 14 -26.08 1.03 22.35
N ALA A 15 -24.97 0.42 22.76
CA ALA A 15 -24.10 0.93 23.80
C ALA A 15 -23.13 1.96 23.20
N MET A 16 -23.28 3.22 23.63
CA MET A 16 -22.40 4.34 23.29
C MET A 16 -21.25 4.37 24.31
N THR A 17 -20.04 4.02 23.90
CA THR A 17 -18.85 4.10 24.77
C THR A 17 -18.19 5.46 24.59
N ALA A 18 -18.31 6.34 25.59
CA ALA A 18 -17.60 7.61 25.64
C ALA A 18 -16.14 7.38 26.06
N LEU A 19 -15.19 7.84 25.25
CA LEU A 19 -13.76 7.84 25.57
C LEU A 19 -13.43 9.13 26.32
N LEU A 20 -13.13 9.03 27.61
CA LEU A 20 -12.63 10.13 28.45
C LEU A 20 -11.11 10.22 28.30
N LEU A 21 -10.62 11.38 27.85
CA LEU A 21 -9.21 11.79 27.93
C LEU A 21 -8.87 12.13 29.37
N VAL A 22 -8.01 11.33 30.00
CA VAL A 22 -7.38 11.67 31.29
C VAL A 22 -5.92 12.04 31.01
N GLY A 23 -5.59 13.32 31.21
CA GLY A 23 -4.22 13.79 31.30
C GLY A 23 -3.63 13.42 32.67
N CYS A 24 -2.45 12.84 32.67
CA CYS A 24 -1.63 12.65 33.87
C CYS A 24 -0.42 13.58 33.78
N ASN A 25 -0.43 14.64 34.60
CA ASN A 25 0.76 15.38 34.99
C ASN A 25 1.16 14.87 36.39
N GLN A 26 2.38 14.37 36.56
CA GLN A 26 2.90 14.01 37.88
C GLN A 26 4.26 14.69 38.10
N ASP A 27 4.23 15.63 39.04
CA ASP A 27 5.38 16.11 39.79
C ASP A 27 6.10 14.96 40.49
N ASN A 28 7.44 14.96 40.45
CA ASN A 28 8.22 14.22 41.43
C ASN A 28 9.49 14.98 41.83
N LYS A 29 9.55 15.38 43.10
CA LYS A 29 10.76 15.86 43.79
C LYS A 29 11.32 14.72 44.64
N THR A 30 12.64 14.48 44.58
CA THR A 30 13.55 14.43 45.76
C THR A 30 15.01 14.11 45.39
N ASN A 31 15.93 15.02 45.77
CA ASN A 31 17.32 14.93 46.31
C ASN A 31 18.25 13.76 45.91
N ASN A 32 19.57 13.92 45.65
CA ASN A 32 20.57 14.69 46.41
C ASN A 32 21.97 14.74 45.72
N LYS A 33 22.73 15.81 46.04
CA LYS A 33 24.21 15.91 46.21
C LYS A 33 25.14 16.33 45.03
N LYS A 34 25.30 17.65 44.91
CA LYS A 34 26.54 18.49 44.99
C LYS A 34 27.83 18.10 44.22
N THR A 35 28.20 18.93 43.24
CA THR A 35 29.55 19.53 43.08
C THR A 35 29.48 20.75 42.16
N ASP A 36 30.18 21.82 42.55
CA ASP A 36 30.29 23.12 41.88
C ASP A 36 30.96 23.06 40.50
N SER A 37 30.38 23.73 39.51
CA SER A 37 31.14 24.59 38.60
C SER A 37 30.22 25.53 37.83
N THR A 38 30.53 26.80 37.98
CA THR A 38 30.02 27.96 37.27
C THR A 38 30.13 27.75 35.75
N ALA A 39 29.00 27.66 35.05
CA ALA A 39 28.95 27.81 33.61
C ALA A 39 27.60 28.42 33.20
N THR A 40 27.71 29.55 32.53
CA THR A 40 26.70 30.39 31.91
C THR A 40 25.56 29.61 31.26
N ALA A 41 24.33 29.83 31.75
CA ALA A 41 23.11 29.36 31.12
C ALA A 41 22.95 30.07 29.76
N THR A 42 23.08 29.30 28.67
CA THR A 42 22.57 29.69 27.36
C THR A 42 21.37 28.79 27.12
N ASP A 43 20.20 29.40 27.13
CA ASP A 43 18.90 28.81 26.85
C ASP A 43 18.90 28.26 25.42
N GLN A 44 19.02 26.93 25.26
CA GLN A 44 18.74 26.27 23.99
C GLN A 44 17.25 25.94 23.96
N THR A 45 16.48 26.89 23.50
CA THR A 45 15.16 26.65 22.93
C THR A 45 15.36 25.73 21.73
N GLN A 46 14.89 24.49 21.85
CA GLN A 46 14.81 23.55 20.77
C GLN A 46 13.75 24.06 19.79
N GLU A 47 14.19 24.85 18.81
CA GLU A 47 13.40 25.20 17.63
C GLU A 47 12.92 23.90 16.98
N THR A 48 11.63 23.65 17.13
CA THR A 48 10.91 22.76 16.22
C THR A 48 11.01 23.44 14.86
N SER A 49 11.79 22.86 13.95
CA SER A 49 11.86 23.30 12.56
C SER A 49 10.48 23.14 11.94
N THR A 50 9.67 24.19 12.06
CA THR A 50 8.47 24.40 11.29
C THR A 50 8.94 24.90 9.93
N GLU A 51 9.35 23.97 9.06
CA GLU A 51 9.30 24.28 7.64
C GLU A 51 7.85 24.68 7.32
N PRO A 52 7.63 25.85 6.70
CA PRO A 52 6.28 26.23 6.27
C PRO A 52 5.84 25.19 5.25
N VAL A 53 4.84 24.39 5.59
CA VAL A 53 4.27 23.48 4.61
C VAL A 53 3.62 24.34 3.53
N ASP A 54 4.08 24.14 2.30
CA ASP A 54 3.50 24.78 1.14
C ASP A 54 2.06 24.27 1.01
N ASN A 55 1.14 25.12 1.46
CA ASN A 55 -0.29 24.85 1.54
C ASN A 55 -0.99 25.09 0.18
N THR A 56 -0.22 25.00 -0.91
CA THR A 56 -0.65 25.10 -2.30
C THR A 56 -0.68 23.70 -2.91
N PRO A 57 -1.65 23.36 -3.78
CA PRO A 57 -1.57 22.12 -4.54
C PRO A 57 -0.24 22.00 -5.28
N ALA A 58 0.32 20.80 -5.36
CA ALA A 58 1.52 20.55 -6.13
C ALA A 58 1.28 20.90 -7.61
N GLN A 59 2.31 21.38 -8.30
CA GLN A 59 2.25 21.54 -9.75
C GLN A 59 2.06 20.16 -10.39
N ASN A 60 1.04 20.01 -11.22
CA ASN A 60 0.70 18.76 -11.88
C ASN A 60 0.38 18.99 -13.35
N ASP A 61 1.18 18.41 -14.24
CA ASP A 61 1.06 18.54 -15.69
C ASP A 61 0.18 17.43 -16.32
N ASP A 62 -0.50 16.59 -15.52
CA ASP A 62 -1.48 15.61 -16.04
C ASP A 62 -2.62 16.36 -16.74
N PRO A 63 -2.90 16.09 -18.03
CA PRO A 63 -3.95 16.78 -18.78
C PRO A 63 -5.36 16.58 -18.20
N ASN A 64 -5.56 15.57 -17.35
CA ASN A 64 -6.84 15.31 -16.68
C ASN A 64 -6.92 15.95 -15.29
N HIS A 65 -5.83 16.54 -14.80
CA HIS A 65 -5.80 17.22 -13.51
C HIS A 65 -6.82 18.36 -13.47
N GLN A 66 -7.53 18.50 -12.35
CA GLN A 66 -8.58 19.48 -12.14
C GLN A 66 -8.09 20.55 -11.15
N PRO A 67 -7.41 21.60 -11.62
CA PRO A 67 -6.75 22.57 -10.74
C PRO A 67 -7.72 23.30 -9.83
N ASP A 68 -8.93 23.60 -10.30
CA ASP A 68 -9.96 24.28 -9.50
C ASP A 68 -10.42 23.41 -8.32
N VAL A 69 -10.62 22.11 -8.55
CA VAL A 69 -11.03 21.15 -7.51
C VAL A 69 -9.87 20.89 -6.55
N ALA A 70 -8.64 20.77 -7.06
CA ALA A 70 -7.45 20.63 -6.24
C ALA A 70 -7.25 21.84 -5.30
N LEU A 71 -7.42 23.05 -5.81
CA LEU A 71 -7.35 24.28 -5.02
C LEU A 71 -8.48 24.34 -3.98
N ALA A 72 -9.70 23.97 -4.34
CA ALA A 72 -10.82 23.92 -3.41
C ALA A 72 -10.57 22.91 -2.27
N LEU A 73 -10.11 21.71 -2.61
CA LEU A 73 -9.73 20.68 -1.64
C LEU A 73 -8.61 21.16 -0.73
N GLN A 74 -7.52 21.71 -1.28
CA GLN A 74 -6.40 22.22 -0.48
C GLN A 74 -6.86 23.30 0.51
N ASN A 75 -7.67 24.25 0.05
CA ASN A 75 -8.22 25.30 0.91
C ASN A 75 -9.07 24.71 2.05
N ASN A 76 -9.85 23.66 1.79
CA ASN A 76 -10.66 23.03 2.83
C ASN A 76 -9.81 22.22 3.82
N LEU A 77 -8.78 21.50 3.36
CA LEU A 77 -7.81 20.83 4.23
C LEU A 77 -7.13 21.82 5.19
N ASN A 78 -6.66 22.94 4.64
CA ASN A 78 -6.01 24.01 5.42
C ASN A 78 -6.96 24.58 6.49
N LYS A 79 -8.23 24.87 6.12
CA LYS A 79 -9.25 25.35 7.06
C LYS A 79 -9.58 24.34 8.17
N SER A 80 -9.46 23.05 7.87
CA SER A 80 -9.64 21.96 8.83
C SER A 80 -8.40 21.67 9.68
N GLY A 81 -7.29 22.40 9.49
CA GLY A 81 -6.03 22.18 10.21
C GLY A 81 -5.31 20.90 9.80
N LEU A 82 -5.63 20.35 8.62
CA LEU A 82 -4.97 19.16 8.07
C LEU A 82 -3.79 19.59 7.22
N ASN A 83 -2.60 19.19 7.66
CA ASN A 83 -1.36 19.53 6.99
C ASN A 83 -1.00 18.46 5.96
N ALA A 84 -1.52 18.59 4.75
CA ALA A 84 -1.24 17.70 3.63
C ALA A 84 -1.30 18.46 2.30
N GLN A 85 -0.39 18.12 1.39
CA GLN A 85 -0.34 18.72 0.06
C GLN A 85 -1.11 17.86 -0.94
N VAL A 86 -2.09 18.47 -1.61
CA VAL A 86 -2.82 17.85 -2.73
C VAL A 86 -1.86 17.69 -3.92
N GLN A 87 -1.70 16.45 -4.39
CA GLN A 87 -0.79 16.09 -5.49
C GLN A 87 -1.52 16.00 -6.83
N SER A 88 -2.71 15.40 -6.84
CA SER A 88 -3.52 15.30 -8.05
C SER A 88 -5.00 15.22 -7.71
N VAL A 89 -5.85 15.74 -8.60
CA VAL A 89 -7.29 15.54 -8.60
C VAL A 89 -7.71 15.29 -10.05
N VAL A 90 -8.29 14.12 -10.34
CA VAL A 90 -8.68 13.74 -11.71
C VAL A 90 -10.15 13.28 -11.74
N PRO A 91 -10.88 13.46 -12.86
CA PRO A 91 -12.26 13.02 -12.96
C PRO A 91 -12.38 11.49 -12.87
N THR A 92 -13.55 11.01 -12.46
CA THR A 92 -13.91 9.59 -12.43
C THR A 92 -15.12 9.33 -13.33
N ASP A 93 -15.41 8.05 -13.59
CA ASP A 93 -16.63 7.65 -14.30
C ASP A 93 -17.93 7.97 -13.53
N MET A 94 -17.83 8.30 -12.24
CA MET A 94 -18.93 8.82 -11.45
C MET A 94 -19.03 10.34 -11.63
N PRO A 95 -20.16 10.87 -12.14
CA PRO A 95 -20.32 12.31 -12.36
C PRO A 95 -20.10 13.14 -11.09
N GLU A 96 -19.46 14.31 -11.26
CA GLU A 96 -19.13 15.26 -10.18
C GLU A 96 -18.30 14.68 -9.01
N MET A 97 -17.68 13.51 -9.23
CA MET A 97 -16.80 12.86 -8.29
C MET A 97 -15.40 12.73 -8.88
N TYR A 98 -14.42 13.12 -8.10
CA TYR A 98 -13.02 13.18 -8.50
C TYR A 98 -12.18 12.27 -7.61
N TRP A 99 -11.09 11.76 -8.16
CA TRP A 99 -10.11 10.98 -7.43
C TRP A 99 -8.94 11.87 -7.04
N ALA A 100 -8.70 12.01 -5.75
CA ALA A 100 -7.66 12.86 -5.19
C ALA A 100 -6.51 12.03 -4.63
N THR A 101 -5.28 12.47 -4.88
CA THR A 101 -4.06 11.96 -4.27
C THR A 101 -3.38 13.07 -3.48
N LEU A 102 -2.92 12.73 -2.28
CA LEU A 102 -2.19 13.61 -1.38
C LEU A 102 -0.86 12.94 -1.02
N ASP A 103 0.12 13.74 -0.61
CA ASP A 103 1.37 13.16 -0.10
C ASP A 103 1.13 12.43 1.23
N GLY A 104 1.69 11.22 1.37
CA GLY A 104 1.59 10.39 2.56
C GLY A 104 0.19 9.86 2.93
N VAL A 105 -0.86 10.12 2.14
CA VAL A 105 -2.25 9.72 2.44
C VAL A 105 -2.81 8.84 1.33
N SER A 106 -3.53 7.78 1.70
CA SER A 106 -4.20 6.92 0.72
C SER A 106 -5.18 7.73 -0.15
N PRO A 107 -5.21 7.49 -1.47
CA PRO A 107 -6.13 8.19 -2.36
C PRO A 107 -7.61 8.00 -1.97
N PHE A 108 -8.43 8.99 -2.28
CA PHE A 108 -9.85 9.00 -1.94
C PHE A 108 -10.67 9.75 -2.99
N PHE A 109 -12.00 9.63 -2.91
CA PHE A 109 -12.87 10.44 -3.73
C PHE A 109 -13.21 11.76 -3.04
N VAL A 110 -13.38 12.79 -3.86
CA VAL A 110 -13.82 14.10 -3.44
C VAL A 110 -14.87 14.65 -4.39
N ASP A 111 -15.85 15.35 -3.85
CA ASP A 111 -16.80 16.09 -4.68
C ASP A 111 -16.15 17.33 -5.33
N LYS A 112 -16.81 17.90 -6.34
CA LYS A 112 -16.33 19.11 -7.04
C LYS A 112 -15.95 20.28 -6.13
N THR A 113 -16.60 20.42 -4.97
CA THR A 113 -16.33 21.53 -4.05
C THR A 113 -15.13 21.29 -3.15
N GLY A 114 -14.54 20.09 -3.16
CA GLY A 114 -13.44 19.75 -2.27
C GLY A 114 -13.87 19.57 -0.80
N THR A 115 -15.16 19.45 -0.51
CA THR A 115 -15.71 19.54 0.86
C THR A 115 -15.97 18.16 1.46
N TYR A 116 -16.42 17.21 0.63
CA TYR A 116 -16.79 15.87 1.05
C TYR A 116 -15.77 14.86 0.56
N VAL A 117 -15.20 14.12 1.51
CA VAL A 117 -14.25 13.04 1.23
C VAL A 117 -14.96 11.70 1.41
N ILE A 118 -14.80 10.80 0.44
CA ILE A 118 -15.31 9.43 0.49
C ILE A 118 -14.13 8.47 0.38
N GLN A 119 -13.96 7.65 1.42
CA GLN A 119 -12.99 6.57 1.44
C GLN A 119 -13.71 5.24 1.25
N GLY A 120 -13.25 4.45 0.28
CA GLY A 120 -13.79 3.11 0.00
C GLY A 120 -14.00 2.81 -1.48
N ALA A 121 -14.85 1.81 -1.73
CA ALA A 121 -15.15 1.33 -3.07
C ALA A 121 -16.41 1.99 -3.64
N VAL A 122 -16.34 2.43 -4.90
CA VAL A 122 -17.47 2.91 -5.68
C VAL A 122 -17.67 1.96 -6.85
N MET A 123 -18.85 1.34 -6.90
CA MET A 123 -19.23 0.39 -7.95
C MET A 123 -20.28 1.02 -8.87
N LYS A 124 -20.03 1.03 -10.18
CA LYS A 124 -21.04 1.32 -11.19
C LYS A 124 -21.91 0.08 -11.41
N LEU A 125 -23.23 0.25 -11.36
CA LEU A 125 -24.24 -0.77 -11.63
C LEU A 125 -25.07 -0.38 -12.86
N GLY A 126 -25.76 -1.36 -13.47
CA GLY A 126 -26.75 -1.12 -14.53
C GLY A 126 -26.41 -1.72 -15.90
N ASP A 127 -25.13 -1.97 -16.18
CA ASP A 127 -24.64 -2.46 -17.48
C ASP A 127 -24.18 -3.94 -17.43
N GLY A 128 -24.82 -4.76 -16.57
CA GLY A 128 -24.44 -6.16 -16.34
C GLY A 128 -23.61 -6.35 -15.06
N ARG A 129 -22.37 -6.85 -15.19
CA ARG A 129 -21.50 -7.06 -14.01
C ARG A 129 -21.13 -5.71 -13.39
N PRO A 130 -21.14 -5.57 -12.04
CA PRO A 130 -20.65 -4.38 -11.37
C PRO A 130 -19.23 -4.02 -11.82
N VAL A 131 -18.99 -2.74 -12.09
CA VAL A 131 -17.66 -2.20 -12.47
C VAL A 131 -17.11 -1.40 -11.30
N ASP A 132 -15.90 -1.70 -10.86
CA ASP A 132 -15.24 -1.00 -9.75
C ASP A 132 -14.50 0.25 -10.24
N ILE A 133 -15.05 1.43 -9.92
CA ILE A 133 -14.47 2.72 -10.28
C ILE A 133 -13.21 2.98 -9.44
N SER A 134 -13.27 2.71 -8.12
CA SER A 134 -12.13 2.90 -7.21
C SER A 134 -10.96 2.00 -7.61
N GLY A 135 -11.27 0.74 -7.90
CA GLY A 135 -10.30 -0.27 -8.30
C GLY A 135 -9.55 0.13 -9.56
N ALA A 136 -10.24 0.71 -10.56
CA ALA A 136 -9.60 1.21 -11.77
C ALA A 136 -8.62 2.36 -11.48
N MET A 137 -9.02 3.32 -10.65
CA MET A 137 -8.15 4.46 -10.27
C MET A 137 -6.93 4.01 -9.47
N MET A 138 -7.12 3.12 -8.49
CA MET A 138 -6.02 2.52 -7.71
C MET A 138 -5.08 1.73 -8.61
N SER A 139 -5.63 0.90 -9.51
CA SER A 139 -4.82 0.07 -10.42
C SER A 139 -3.94 0.95 -11.32
N LYS A 140 -4.46 2.07 -11.85
CA LYS A 140 -3.67 3.02 -12.65
C LYS A 140 -2.48 3.58 -11.87
N ALA A 141 -2.66 3.97 -10.61
CA ALA A 141 -1.58 4.44 -9.76
C ALA A 141 -0.57 3.33 -9.44
N VAL A 142 -1.06 2.10 -9.19
CA VAL A 142 -0.20 0.94 -8.92
C VAL A 142 0.64 0.56 -10.14
N VAL A 143 0.08 0.58 -11.35
CA VAL A 143 0.80 0.26 -12.60
C VAL A 143 2.03 1.13 -12.75
N SER A 144 1.89 2.44 -12.62
CA SER A 144 3.01 3.36 -12.85
C SER A 144 4.17 3.09 -11.90
N GLU A 145 3.86 2.76 -10.64
CA GLU A 145 4.86 2.45 -9.63
C GLU A 145 5.54 1.10 -9.87
N LEU A 146 4.77 0.07 -10.23
CA LEU A 146 5.31 -1.26 -10.54
C LEU A 146 6.16 -1.28 -11.82
N GLN A 147 5.75 -0.51 -12.84
CA GLN A 147 6.49 -0.40 -14.10
C GLN A 147 7.75 0.45 -13.97
N ALA A 148 7.81 1.35 -12.99
CA ALA A 148 9.00 2.16 -12.69
C ALA A 148 10.13 1.37 -12.01
N VAL A 149 9.83 0.20 -11.43
CA VAL A 149 10.87 -0.66 -10.82
C VAL A 149 11.74 -1.27 -11.92
N ASP A 150 13.06 -1.15 -11.78
CA ASP A 150 14.00 -1.74 -12.71
C ASP A 150 13.90 -3.28 -12.67
N LYS A 151 13.86 -3.93 -13.83
CA LYS A 151 13.80 -5.39 -13.93
C LYS A 151 14.99 -6.08 -13.26
N SER A 152 16.16 -5.43 -13.22
CA SER A 152 17.36 -5.90 -12.54
C SER A 152 17.25 -5.88 -11.01
N GLU A 153 16.29 -5.15 -10.45
CA GLU A 153 15.97 -5.20 -9.02
C GLU A 153 15.04 -6.38 -8.69
N MET A 154 14.38 -6.98 -9.67
CA MET A 154 13.44 -8.10 -9.49
C MET A 154 14.13 -9.47 -9.58
N ILE A 155 13.46 -10.51 -9.04
CA ILE A 155 13.79 -11.91 -9.38
C ILE A 155 12.70 -12.41 -10.33
N ILE A 156 13.05 -12.54 -11.60
CA ILE A 156 12.10 -12.85 -12.67
C ILE A 156 12.16 -14.34 -13.01
N PHE A 157 11.02 -15.03 -12.91
CA PHE A 157 10.83 -16.39 -13.43
C PHE A 157 10.05 -16.29 -14.76
N PRO A 158 10.72 -16.43 -15.91
CA PRO A 158 10.12 -16.16 -17.21
C PRO A 158 9.04 -17.20 -17.56
N ALA A 159 8.07 -16.78 -18.37
CA ALA A 159 7.14 -17.70 -19.00
C ALA A 159 7.89 -18.74 -19.87
N LYS A 160 7.35 -19.95 -19.96
CA LYS A 160 7.84 -20.98 -20.89
C LYS A 160 7.01 -20.88 -22.17
N GLY A 161 7.66 -20.62 -23.31
CA GLY A 161 7.00 -20.39 -24.59
C GLY A 161 6.55 -18.94 -24.74
N GLU A 162 5.34 -18.72 -25.26
CA GLU A 162 4.76 -17.37 -25.41
C GLU A 162 4.39 -16.77 -24.05
N THR A 163 4.87 -15.57 -23.77
CA THR A 163 4.44 -14.78 -22.60
C THR A 163 3.04 -14.22 -22.85
N LYS A 164 2.05 -14.75 -22.13
CA LYS A 164 0.65 -14.33 -22.22
C LYS A 164 0.30 -13.19 -21.26
N ALA A 165 0.98 -13.13 -20.12
CA ALA A 165 0.89 -12.06 -19.12
C ALA A 165 2.11 -12.11 -18.19
N SER A 166 2.36 -10.99 -17.49
CA SER A 166 3.31 -10.93 -16.36
C SER A 166 2.60 -10.56 -15.06
N ILE A 167 3.18 -10.94 -13.93
CA ILE A 167 2.67 -10.54 -12.62
C ILE A 167 3.81 -10.03 -11.74
N TYR A 168 3.48 -9.13 -10.83
CA TYR A 168 4.36 -8.66 -9.76
C TYR A 168 3.95 -9.31 -8.46
N VAL A 169 4.90 -9.88 -7.72
CA VAL A 169 4.62 -10.61 -6.49
C VAL A 169 5.52 -10.13 -5.36
N PHE A 170 4.95 -9.39 -4.42
CA PHE A 170 5.62 -9.12 -3.14
C PHE A 170 5.64 -10.40 -2.32
N SER A 171 6.84 -10.92 -2.06
CA SER A 171 7.03 -12.26 -1.49
C SER A 171 8.01 -12.24 -0.33
N ASP A 172 7.70 -13.05 0.68
CA ASP A 172 8.57 -13.40 1.79
C ASP A 172 9.06 -14.85 1.59
N PRO A 173 10.37 -15.15 1.60
CA PRO A 173 10.86 -16.53 1.48
C PRO A 173 10.33 -17.50 2.55
N THR A 174 9.95 -16.98 3.72
CA THR A 174 9.51 -17.78 4.88
C THR A 174 7.99 -17.86 5.03
N CYS A 175 7.22 -17.18 4.17
CA CYS A 175 5.77 -17.26 4.20
C CYS A 175 5.28 -18.56 3.56
N HIS A 176 4.49 -19.35 4.29
CA HIS A 176 3.94 -20.62 3.81
C HIS A 176 3.23 -20.50 2.44
N TYR A 177 2.39 -19.49 2.26
CA TYR A 177 1.69 -19.28 0.98
C TYR A 177 2.62 -18.78 -0.14
N CYS A 178 3.71 -18.07 0.19
CA CYS A 178 4.74 -17.72 -0.79
C CYS A 178 5.54 -18.93 -1.25
N GLN A 179 5.75 -19.90 -0.36
CA GLN A 179 6.38 -21.18 -0.67
C GLN A 179 5.44 -22.04 -1.53
N LEU A 180 4.15 -22.08 -1.20
CA LEU A 180 3.15 -22.80 -1.98
C LEU A 180 3.02 -22.24 -3.40
N LEU A 181 2.91 -20.91 -3.54
CA LEU A 181 2.92 -20.25 -4.86
C LEU A 181 4.17 -20.64 -5.67
N HIS A 182 5.33 -20.67 -5.02
CA HIS A 182 6.59 -20.96 -5.70
C HIS A 182 6.78 -22.44 -6.03
N LYS A 183 6.16 -23.35 -5.25
CA LYS A 183 6.11 -24.77 -5.58
C LYS A 183 5.42 -25.02 -6.92
N GLU A 184 4.52 -24.13 -7.32
CA GLU A 184 3.78 -24.18 -8.59
C GLU A 184 4.40 -23.27 -9.68
N ILE A 185 5.61 -22.75 -9.47
CA ILE A 185 6.23 -21.77 -10.39
C ILE A 185 6.39 -22.33 -11.81
N ASP A 186 6.79 -23.60 -11.93
CA ASP A 186 6.95 -24.25 -13.23
C ASP A 186 5.63 -24.41 -13.99
N GLN A 187 4.54 -24.70 -13.28
CA GLN A 187 3.19 -24.81 -13.86
C GLN A 187 2.71 -23.43 -14.33
N THR A 188 2.97 -22.40 -13.51
CA THR A 188 2.60 -21.02 -13.79
C THR A 188 3.35 -20.49 -15.01
N ASN A 189 4.66 -20.75 -15.09
CA ASN A 189 5.47 -20.40 -16.25
C ASN A 189 5.05 -21.19 -17.49
N ALA A 190 4.74 -22.49 -17.37
CA ALA A 190 4.22 -23.31 -18.46
C ALA A 190 2.86 -22.84 -19.00
N ALA A 191 2.04 -22.17 -18.17
CA ALA A 191 0.80 -21.54 -18.60
C ALA A 191 1.01 -20.26 -19.43
N GLY A 192 2.25 -19.78 -19.54
CA GLY A 192 2.63 -18.56 -20.26
C GLY A 192 2.75 -17.33 -19.35
N ILE A 193 2.89 -17.49 -18.03
CA ILE A 193 2.93 -16.38 -17.08
C ILE A 193 4.36 -16.10 -16.62
N GLU A 194 4.83 -14.87 -16.78
CA GLU A 194 6.09 -14.38 -16.18
C GLU A 194 5.84 -13.91 -14.75
N VAL A 195 6.62 -14.40 -13.78
CA VAL A 195 6.47 -14.03 -12.37
C VAL A 195 7.65 -13.16 -11.94
N ARG A 196 7.39 -11.91 -11.57
CA ARG A 196 8.38 -10.93 -11.13
C ARG A 196 8.29 -10.76 -9.62
N TYR A 197 9.23 -11.35 -8.88
CA TYR A 197 9.25 -11.21 -7.42
C TYR A 197 9.88 -9.89 -6.98
N LEU A 198 9.18 -9.25 -6.04
CA LEU A 198 9.63 -8.10 -5.25
C LEU A 198 9.80 -8.56 -3.79
N ALA A 199 10.78 -8.01 -3.11
CA ALA A 199 11.12 -8.42 -1.75
C ALA A 199 10.09 -7.87 -0.74
N TRP A 200 9.57 -8.74 0.14
CA TRP A 200 8.72 -8.33 1.25
C TRP A 200 8.96 -9.20 2.49
N PRO A 201 10.10 -9.05 3.19
CA PRO A 201 10.31 -9.72 4.46
C PRO A 201 9.33 -9.16 5.51
N ARG A 202 8.42 -9.99 6.03
CA ARG A 202 7.36 -9.54 6.95
C ARG A 202 7.87 -9.19 8.35
N GLY A 203 9.10 -9.56 8.67
CA GLY A 203 9.74 -9.28 9.95
C GLY A 203 11.23 -9.04 9.80
N GLU A 204 11.80 -8.25 10.72
CA GLU A 204 13.21 -7.84 10.69
C GLU A 204 14.18 -9.03 10.64
N SER A 205 13.86 -10.14 11.30
CA SER A 205 14.69 -11.36 11.27
C SER A 205 14.77 -12.03 9.90
N MET A 206 13.85 -11.71 8.97
CA MET A 206 13.81 -12.28 7.61
C MET A 206 14.56 -11.42 6.59
N ILE A 207 14.98 -10.22 6.97
CA ILE A 207 15.64 -9.27 6.08
C ILE A 207 16.99 -9.83 5.62
N GLY A 208 17.84 -10.30 6.54
CA GLY A 208 19.16 -10.83 6.17
C GLY A 208 19.09 -12.03 5.20
N LEU A 209 18.11 -12.92 5.36
CA LEU A 209 17.87 -14.02 4.40
C LEU A 209 17.44 -13.46 3.03
N THR A 210 16.53 -12.50 3.02
CA THR A 210 16.02 -11.90 1.78
C THR A 210 17.11 -11.13 1.05
N GLU A 211 17.94 -10.37 1.77
CA GLU A 211 19.12 -9.70 1.21
C GLU A 211 20.12 -10.71 0.65
N SER A 212 20.38 -11.81 1.36
CA SER A 212 21.26 -12.89 0.86
C SER A 212 20.73 -13.50 -0.46
N VAL A 213 19.42 -13.67 -0.58
CA VAL A 213 18.79 -14.11 -1.84
C VAL A 213 19.02 -13.09 -2.97
N TRP A 214 18.84 -11.79 -2.70
CA TRP A 214 19.04 -10.73 -3.70
C TRP A 214 20.51 -10.45 -4.01
N CYS A 215 21.43 -10.77 -3.12
CA CYS A 215 22.88 -10.66 -3.35
C CYS A 215 23.50 -11.92 -3.93
N SER A 216 22.73 -13.01 -4.08
CA SER A 216 23.21 -14.23 -4.71
C SER A 216 23.49 -14.01 -6.20
N SER A 217 24.55 -14.64 -6.72
CA SER A 217 24.87 -14.62 -8.15
C SER A 217 23.78 -15.27 -9.00
N ASP A 218 23.14 -16.33 -8.47
CA ASP A 218 21.93 -16.93 -9.03
C ASP A 218 20.75 -16.72 -8.07
N ARG A 219 20.06 -15.60 -8.27
CA ARG A 219 18.92 -15.20 -7.45
C ARG A 219 17.72 -16.15 -7.58
N GLN A 220 17.51 -16.77 -8.75
CA GLN A 220 16.40 -17.70 -8.97
C GLN A 220 16.60 -18.97 -8.13
N THR A 221 17.80 -19.56 -8.20
CA THR A 221 18.15 -20.73 -7.39
C THR A 221 18.17 -20.39 -5.90
N ALA A 222 18.70 -19.23 -5.52
CA ALA A 222 18.71 -18.77 -4.14
C ALA A 222 17.28 -18.61 -3.58
N LEU A 223 16.38 -17.95 -4.31
CA LEU A 223 14.98 -17.81 -3.87
C LEU A 223 14.29 -19.17 -3.75
N SER A 224 14.52 -20.06 -4.71
CA SER A 224 13.97 -21.42 -4.71
C SER A 224 14.43 -22.20 -3.48
N ASN A 225 15.72 -22.10 -3.14
CA ASN A 225 16.31 -22.75 -1.96
C ASN A 225 15.76 -22.15 -0.66
N ALA A 226 15.71 -20.82 -0.53
CA ALA A 226 15.15 -20.16 0.65
C ALA A 226 13.69 -20.55 0.89
N LYS A 227 12.88 -20.63 -0.17
CA LYS A 227 11.48 -21.08 -0.09
C LYS A 227 11.31 -22.57 0.21
N GLN A 228 12.36 -23.38 0.06
CA GLN A 228 12.42 -24.77 0.52
C GLN A 228 12.94 -24.89 1.96
N GLY A 229 13.23 -23.77 2.63
CA GLY A 229 13.80 -23.76 3.98
C GLY A 229 15.28 -24.13 4.04
N LYS A 230 15.98 -24.08 2.90
CA LYS A 230 17.44 -24.27 2.85
C LYS A 230 18.15 -22.95 3.20
N ASP A 231 19.32 -23.07 3.80
CA ASP A 231 20.18 -21.93 4.06
C ASP A 231 20.67 -21.30 2.75
N VAL A 232 20.66 -19.97 2.71
CA VAL A 232 21.19 -19.16 1.61
C VAL A 232 22.15 -18.15 2.20
N THR A 233 23.39 -18.18 1.72
CA THR A 233 24.43 -17.24 2.12
C THR A 233 24.98 -16.56 0.87
N ALA A 234 25.20 -15.26 0.96
CA ALA A 234 25.82 -14.47 -0.09
C ALA A 234 26.65 -13.33 0.52
N PRO A 235 27.66 -12.80 -0.19
CA PRO A 235 28.31 -11.55 0.21
C PRO A 235 27.28 -10.41 0.28
N SER A 236 27.55 -9.43 1.15
CA SER A 236 26.75 -8.20 1.15
C SER A 236 26.91 -7.45 -0.18
N CYS A 237 25.82 -6.86 -0.66
CA CYS A 237 25.76 -6.09 -1.88
C CYS A 237 24.76 -4.94 -1.74
N ASP A 238 24.84 -3.95 -2.63
CA ASP A 238 23.75 -2.98 -2.79
C ASP A 238 22.53 -3.70 -3.36
N ASN A 239 21.44 -3.74 -2.58
CA ASN A 239 20.27 -4.55 -2.88
C ASN A 239 18.97 -3.74 -2.70
N PRO A 240 17.91 -4.08 -3.44
CA PRO A 240 16.67 -3.30 -3.46
C PRO A 240 15.67 -3.67 -2.36
N VAL A 241 16.03 -4.52 -1.37
CA VAL A 241 15.06 -5.08 -0.41
C VAL A 241 14.29 -3.98 0.32
N ARG A 242 14.99 -2.97 0.86
CA ARG A 242 14.33 -1.85 1.54
C ARG A 242 13.53 -0.97 0.57
N LYS A 243 13.98 -0.79 -0.68
CA LYS A 243 13.21 -0.05 -1.71
C LYS A 243 11.89 -0.74 -2.03
N HIS A 244 11.91 -2.07 -2.18
CA HIS A 244 10.70 -2.87 -2.38
C HIS A 244 9.74 -2.77 -1.19
N MET A 245 10.25 -2.75 0.05
CA MET A 245 9.41 -2.56 1.23
C MET A 245 8.72 -1.19 1.21
N VAL A 246 9.44 -0.12 0.92
CA VAL A 246 8.85 1.23 0.77
C VAL A 246 7.77 1.23 -0.31
N LEU A 247 8.06 0.64 -1.46
CA LEU A 247 7.11 0.52 -2.56
C LEU A 247 5.86 -0.25 -2.14
N GLY A 248 5.97 -1.46 -1.59
CA GLY A 248 4.78 -2.22 -1.24
C GLY A 248 3.97 -1.55 -0.13
N HIS A 249 4.58 -0.78 0.78
CA HIS A 249 3.84 0.04 1.75
C HIS A 249 3.02 1.12 1.04
N LYS A 250 3.63 1.80 0.06
CA LYS A 250 2.93 2.76 -0.82
C LYS A 250 1.77 2.12 -1.59
N LEU A 251 1.92 0.87 -2.01
CA LEU A 251 0.89 0.11 -2.72
C LEU A 251 -0.13 -0.58 -1.80
N GLY A 252 -0.06 -0.38 -0.48
CA GLY A 252 -1.00 -0.97 0.48
C GLY A 252 -0.81 -2.47 0.74
N VAL A 253 0.37 -3.02 0.45
CA VAL A 253 0.70 -4.42 0.75
C VAL A 253 0.72 -4.62 2.26
N SER A 254 -0.17 -5.49 2.75
CA SER A 254 -0.34 -5.81 4.18
C SER A 254 -0.09 -7.29 4.51
N GLY A 255 0.10 -8.13 3.49
CA GLY A 255 0.34 -9.57 3.63
C GLY A 255 1.02 -10.15 2.41
N THR A 256 1.55 -11.37 2.52
CA THR A 256 2.25 -12.05 1.42
C THR A 256 1.70 -13.46 1.16
N PRO A 257 1.71 -13.94 -0.09
CA PRO A 257 2.08 -13.18 -1.29
C PRO A 257 1.05 -12.10 -1.60
N ALA A 258 1.47 -10.92 -2.05
CA ALA A 258 0.58 -9.93 -2.65
C ALA A 258 0.86 -9.88 -4.15
N ILE A 259 -0.15 -10.27 -4.93
CA ILE A 259 -0.03 -10.45 -6.39
C ILE A 259 -0.71 -9.29 -7.09
N PHE A 260 -0.01 -8.66 -8.04
CA PHE A 260 -0.53 -7.63 -8.92
C PHE A 260 -0.38 -8.06 -10.38
N ALA A 261 -1.40 -7.80 -11.19
CA ALA A 261 -1.35 -8.00 -12.64
C ALA A 261 -0.61 -6.85 -13.35
N GLU A 262 -0.36 -6.97 -14.66
CA GLU A 262 0.32 -5.93 -15.44
C GLU A 262 -0.45 -4.61 -15.47
N ASN A 263 -1.78 -4.68 -15.43
CA ASN A 263 -2.66 -3.51 -15.34
C ASN A 263 -2.82 -2.96 -13.91
N GLY A 264 -2.01 -3.44 -12.95
CA GLY A 264 -1.91 -2.93 -11.57
C GLY A 264 -3.03 -3.38 -10.65
N LYS A 265 -4.01 -4.15 -11.16
CA LYS A 265 -5.02 -4.77 -10.31
C LYS A 265 -4.37 -5.74 -9.35
N GLN A 266 -4.69 -5.60 -8.06
CA GLN A 266 -4.33 -6.60 -7.07
C GLN A 266 -5.19 -7.85 -7.26
N LEU A 267 -4.56 -8.97 -7.63
CA LEU A 267 -5.21 -10.27 -7.80
C LEU A 267 -5.47 -10.97 -6.46
N GLY A 268 -4.88 -10.45 -5.37
CA GLY A 268 -5.07 -10.91 -4.00
C GLY A 268 -3.85 -11.60 -3.43
N GLY A 269 -4.12 -12.62 -2.60
CA GLY A 269 -3.14 -13.43 -1.90
C GLY A 269 -2.55 -14.56 -2.75
N TYR A 270 -2.40 -15.74 -2.15
CA TYR A 270 -2.12 -16.96 -2.94
C TYR A 270 -3.32 -17.34 -3.81
N LEU A 271 -3.04 -17.63 -5.08
CA LEU A 271 -3.93 -18.26 -6.03
C LEU A 271 -3.23 -19.51 -6.58
N PRO A 272 -3.92 -20.65 -6.70
CA PRO A 272 -3.40 -21.81 -7.41
C PRO A 272 -3.07 -21.46 -8.86
N SER A 273 -2.04 -22.08 -9.43
CA SER A 273 -1.49 -21.75 -10.75
C SER A 273 -2.52 -21.56 -11.87
N ALA A 274 -3.53 -22.43 -11.97
CA ALA A 274 -4.55 -22.34 -13.01
C ALA A 274 -5.43 -21.08 -12.88
N GLU A 275 -5.85 -20.73 -11.66
CA GLU A 275 -6.65 -19.53 -11.41
C GLU A 275 -5.78 -18.27 -11.52
N LEU A 276 -4.54 -18.33 -11.03
CA LEU A 276 -3.57 -17.25 -11.20
C LEU A 276 -3.34 -16.93 -12.68
N ALA A 277 -3.15 -17.93 -13.53
CA ALA A 277 -2.96 -17.73 -14.96
C ALA A 277 -4.20 -17.12 -15.62
N LYS A 278 -5.39 -17.61 -15.26
CA LYS A 278 -6.65 -17.06 -15.76
C LYS A 278 -6.81 -15.58 -15.37
N GLU A 279 -6.60 -15.24 -14.11
CA GLU A 279 -6.70 -13.87 -13.62
C GLU A 279 -5.60 -12.97 -14.21
N ALA A 280 -4.36 -13.44 -14.31
CA ALA A 280 -3.28 -12.67 -14.93
C ALA A 280 -3.57 -12.33 -16.39
N ILE A 281 -4.04 -13.31 -17.19
CA ILE A 281 -4.38 -13.10 -18.60
C ILE A 281 -5.58 -12.16 -18.76
N ALA A 282 -6.57 -12.26 -17.87
CA ALA A 282 -7.74 -11.39 -17.91
C ALA A 282 -7.41 -9.93 -17.53
N ASN A 283 -6.28 -9.68 -16.87
CA ASN A 283 -5.87 -8.37 -16.34
C ASN A 283 -4.47 -7.94 -16.86
N ARG A 284 -4.11 -8.36 -18.08
CA ARG A 284 -2.93 -7.86 -18.79
C ARG A 284 -3.06 -6.38 -19.18
#